data_AF-A0A957VXL7-F1
#
_entry.id   AF-A0A957VXL7-F1
#
_cell.length_a   1.000
_cell.length_b   1.000
_cell.length_c   1.000
_cell.angle_alpha   90.00
_cell.angle_beta   90.00
_cell.angle_gamma   90.00
#
_symmetry.space_group_name_H-M   'P 1'
#
loop_
_entity.id
_entity.type
_entity.pdbx_description
1 polymer ?
#
loop_
_entity_poly.entity_id
_entity_poly.type
_entity_poly.pdbx_seq_one_letter_code
_entity_poly.pdbx_strand_id
1 'polypeptide(L)'
;METTPSTSRSIANWGAILWRERRFCGDKDYAKHLRRTYLTDPASWFYRLTLRHLGRPYAAEVEAALRSACDSHRGIRYYWQDRLNRLDRAKERTLPLSKLTANLQDDHWLERFIARHVLLYRGGEAVVHLRGLALTGSPPEAALATWLILSIGEETRERLANDAEQLLCSDCFVHCHPLKIDVPEEGLVTYYGCRACHQSITFQPWPDGGVVAVLDQKIPPDVVQANDQIRVNWIVMRRLCDFNQVEIIQATDEEVERFAVQVGNDTEEWRNERYAKMICRVSSDCHLSPGTMRILADTFGKVYKK
;
A
#
# COMPACT_ATOMS: atom_id res chain seq x y z
N MET A 1 -10.58 7.47 -8.52
CA MET A 1 -10.37 6.27 -9.35
C MET A 1 -10.46 5.08 -8.43
N GLU A 2 -11.48 4.24 -8.57
CA GLU A 2 -11.34 2.87 -8.08
C GLU A 2 -10.14 2.30 -8.82
N THR A 3 -9.11 1.86 -8.09
CA THR A 3 -8.01 1.11 -8.70
C THR A 3 -8.65 -0.06 -9.44
N THR A 4 -8.67 0.01 -10.78
CA THR A 4 -9.27 -1.04 -11.60
C THR A 4 -8.70 -2.36 -11.08
N PRO A 5 -9.55 -3.29 -10.60
CA PRO A 5 -9.05 -4.53 -10.02
C PRO A 5 -8.10 -5.12 -11.03
N SER A 6 -6.83 -5.29 -10.60
CA SER A 6 -5.74 -5.87 -11.39
C SER A 6 -6.35 -6.86 -12.36
N THR A 7 -6.33 -6.52 -13.66
CA THR A 7 -7.01 -7.28 -14.70
C THR A 7 -6.71 -8.73 -14.46
N SER A 8 -7.74 -9.48 -14.03
CA SER A 8 -7.61 -10.87 -13.61
C SER A 8 -6.93 -11.61 -14.74
N ARG A 9 -5.61 -11.80 -14.63
CA ARG A 9 -4.88 -12.60 -15.61
C ARG A 9 -5.44 -13.98 -15.46
N SER A 10 -6.20 -14.42 -16.45
CA SER A 10 -6.72 -15.79 -16.51
C SER A 10 -5.53 -16.74 -16.42
N ILE A 11 -5.35 -17.36 -15.26
CA ILE A 11 -4.27 -18.31 -15.03
C ILE A 11 -4.69 -19.62 -15.70
N ALA A 12 -4.16 -19.87 -16.90
CA ALA A 12 -4.41 -21.09 -17.66
C ALA A 12 -3.99 -22.36 -16.90
N ASN A 13 -2.99 -22.25 -16.02
CA ASN A 13 -2.45 -23.37 -15.26
C ASN A 13 -2.72 -23.26 -13.74
N TRP A 14 -3.96 -22.94 -13.37
CA TRP A 14 -4.34 -22.74 -11.97
C TRP A 14 -4.06 -23.99 -11.11
N GLY A 15 -4.28 -25.20 -11.65
CA GLY A 15 -4.06 -26.45 -10.93
C GLY A 15 -2.64 -26.54 -10.36
N ALA A 16 -1.65 -26.28 -11.21
CA ALA A 16 -0.26 -26.43 -10.80
C ALA A 16 0.17 -25.44 -9.71
N ILE A 17 -0.37 -24.22 -9.72
CA ILE A 17 -0.16 -23.23 -8.65
C ILE A 17 -0.73 -23.75 -7.33
N LEU A 18 -1.99 -24.21 -7.34
CA LEU A 18 -2.62 -24.75 -6.14
C LEU A 18 -1.90 -25.99 -5.59
N TRP A 19 -1.37 -26.83 -6.47
CA TRP A 19 -0.57 -28.00 -6.09
C TRP A 19 0.78 -27.59 -5.48
N ARG A 20 1.48 -26.61 -6.04
CA ARG A 20 2.70 -26.08 -5.45
C ARG A 20 2.41 -25.54 -4.06
N GLU A 21 1.39 -24.70 -3.87
CA GLU A 21 1.02 -24.19 -2.55
C GLU A 21 0.75 -25.32 -1.54
N ARG A 22 0.10 -26.42 -1.97
CA ARG A 22 -0.16 -27.58 -1.09
C ARG A 22 1.12 -28.15 -0.49
N ARG A 23 2.21 -28.19 -1.26
CA ARG A 23 3.49 -28.76 -0.81
C ARG A 23 4.09 -27.94 0.33
N PHE A 24 3.86 -26.63 0.33
CA PHE A 24 4.42 -25.72 1.32
C PHE A 24 3.51 -25.52 2.53
N CYS A 25 2.19 -25.52 2.36
CA CYS A 25 1.29 -25.27 3.49
C CYS A 25 1.09 -26.48 4.42
N GLY A 26 1.35 -27.71 3.97
CA GLY A 26 1.22 -28.94 4.77
C GLY A 26 -0.20 -29.29 5.27
N ASP A 27 -1.17 -28.41 5.00
CA ASP A 27 -2.49 -28.47 5.59
C ASP A 27 -3.40 -29.58 5.04
N LYS A 28 -4.04 -30.32 5.95
CA LYS A 28 -4.91 -31.45 5.63
C LYS A 28 -6.26 -31.03 5.04
N ASP A 29 -6.84 -29.93 5.50
CA ASP A 29 -8.12 -29.42 5.00
C ASP A 29 -7.96 -28.88 3.59
N TYR A 30 -6.92 -28.07 3.35
CA TYR A 30 -6.55 -27.63 2.01
C TYR A 30 -6.31 -28.82 1.09
N ALA A 31 -5.56 -29.83 1.54
CA ALA A 31 -5.33 -31.03 0.74
C ALA A 31 -6.64 -31.78 0.42
N LYS A 32 -7.61 -31.83 1.35
CA LYS A 32 -8.93 -32.42 1.13
C LYS A 32 -9.72 -31.66 0.07
N HIS A 33 -9.77 -30.33 0.15
CA HIS A 33 -10.45 -29.50 -0.85
C HIS A 33 -9.76 -29.57 -2.23
N LEU A 34 -8.44 -29.57 -2.24
CA LEU A 34 -7.67 -29.67 -3.47
C LEU A 34 -7.86 -31.02 -4.15
N ARG A 35 -7.88 -32.14 -3.40
CA ARG A 35 -8.20 -33.47 -3.98
C ARG A 35 -9.56 -33.48 -4.66
N ARG A 36 -10.59 -32.89 -4.06
CA ARG A 36 -11.93 -32.79 -4.67
C ARG A 36 -11.90 -31.96 -5.95
N THR A 37 -11.16 -30.87 -5.94
CA THR A 37 -10.93 -29.98 -7.10
C THR A 37 -10.30 -30.76 -8.27
N TYR A 38 -9.31 -31.60 -7.98
CA TYR A 38 -8.61 -32.43 -8.96
C TYR A 38 -9.41 -33.64 -9.46
N LEU A 39 -10.40 -34.12 -8.70
CA LEU A 39 -11.32 -35.15 -9.17
C LEU A 39 -12.32 -34.58 -10.20
N THR A 40 -12.65 -33.29 -10.09
CA THR A 40 -13.55 -32.61 -11.04
C THR A 40 -12.85 -32.16 -12.32
N ASP A 41 -11.52 -32.08 -12.34
CA ASP A 41 -10.71 -31.82 -13.53
C ASP A 41 -9.45 -32.73 -13.57
N PRO A 42 -9.56 -33.94 -14.14
CA PRO A 42 -8.45 -34.87 -14.23
C PRO A 42 -7.28 -34.37 -15.08
N ALA A 43 -7.52 -33.49 -16.08
CA ALA A 43 -6.46 -32.97 -16.93
C ALA A 43 -5.44 -32.15 -16.13
N SER A 44 -5.91 -31.46 -15.08
CA SER A 44 -5.03 -30.74 -14.17
C SER A 44 -4.02 -31.64 -13.43
N TRP A 45 -4.24 -32.96 -13.34
CA TRP A 45 -3.27 -33.89 -12.72
C TRP A 45 -1.93 -33.92 -13.45
N PHE A 46 -1.91 -33.71 -14.77
CA PHE A 46 -0.67 -33.77 -15.55
C PHE A 46 0.32 -32.68 -15.13
N TYR A 47 -0.16 -31.54 -14.64
CA TYR A 47 0.71 -30.47 -14.14
C TYR A 47 1.44 -30.80 -12.83
N ARG A 48 1.05 -31.88 -12.13
CA ARG A 48 1.76 -32.37 -10.95
C ARG A 48 3.18 -32.84 -11.26
N LEU A 49 3.41 -33.34 -12.48
CA LEU A 49 4.66 -33.99 -12.88
C LEU A 49 5.72 -32.97 -13.32
N THR A 50 5.32 -31.82 -13.84
CA THR A 50 6.23 -30.86 -14.49
C THR A 50 6.84 -29.82 -13.55
N LEU A 51 6.42 -29.74 -12.28
CA LEU A 51 6.77 -28.60 -11.41
C LEU A 51 7.46 -28.95 -10.09
N ARG A 52 8.24 -30.05 -10.04
CA ARG A 52 8.89 -30.46 -8.78
C ARG A 52 9.91 -29.44 -8.25
N HIS A 53 10.52 -28.66 -9.14
CA HIS A 53 11.63 -27.74 -8.84
C HIS A 53 11.22 -26.28 -8.66
N LEU A 54 9.95 -25.94 -8.87
CA LEU A 54 9.50 -24.56 -8.67
C LEU A 54 9.29 -24.26 -7.19
N GLY A 55 9.68 -23.05 -6.77
CA GLY A 55 9.48 -22.54 -5.41
C GLY A 55 8.00 -22.41 -5.03
N ARG A 56 7.74 -21.86 -3.85
CA ARG A 56 6.37 -21.55 -3.41
C ARG A 56 5.79 -20.43 -4.29
N PRO A 57 4.56 -20.56 -4.81
CA PRO A 57 3.90 -19.45 -5.53
C PRO A 57 3.67 -18.27 -4.58
N TYR A 58 3.62 -17.06 -5.11
CA TYR A 58 3.25 -15.88 -4.33
C TYR A 58 1.77 -15.94 -3.94
N ALA A 59 1.42 -15.27 -2.84
CA ALA A 59 0.05 -15.28 -2.34
C ALA A 59 -0.98 -14.79 -3.39
N ALA A 60 -0.65 -13.73 -4.14
CA ALA A 60 -1.49 -13.21 -5.22
C ALA A 60 -1.77 -14.26 -6.31
N GLU A 61 -0.76 -15.04 -6.70
CA GLU A 61 -0.90 -16.11 -7.69
C GLU A 61 -1.85 -17.22 -7.19
N VAL A 62 -1.79 -17.56 -5.90
CA VAL A 62 -2.67 -18.55 -5.29
C VAL A 62 -4.13 -18.08 -5.31
N GLU A 63 -4.39 -16.83 -4.95
CA GLU A 63 -5.73 -16.25 -5.03
C GLU A 63 -6.27 -16.25 -6.46
N ALA A 64 -5.47 -15.75 -7.41
CA ALA A 64 -5.85 -15.71 -8.82
C ALA A 64 -6.10 -17.11 -9.40
N ALA A 65 -5.30 -18.11 -8.99
CA ALA A 65 -5.51 -19.49 -9.38
C ALA A 65 -6.82 -20.05 -8.83
N LEU A 66 -7.15 -19.77 -7.56
CA LEU A 66 -8.43 -20.19 -6.97
C LEU A 66 -9.63 -19.56 -7.69
N ARG A 67 -9.56 -18.27 -8.03
CA ARG A 67 -10.62 -17.58 -8.80
C ARG A 67 -10.76 -18.18 -10.19
N SER A 68 -9.66 -18.33 -10.94
CA SER A 68 -9.64 -18.98 -12.26
C SER A 68 -10.25 -20.39 -12.24
N ALA A 69 -9.95 -21.18 -11.20
CA ALA A 69 -10.52 -22.52 -11.02
C ALA A 69 -12.05 -22.48 -10.80
N CYS A 70 -12.55 -21.51 -10.03
CA CYS A 70 -13.99 -21.31 -9.81
C CYS A 70 -14.71 -20.89 -11.10
N ASP A 71 -14.09 -20.05 -11.91
CA ASP A 71 -14.69 -19.57 -13.15
C ASP A 71 -14.67 -20.64 -14.25
N SER A 72 -13.64 -21.48 -14.26
CA SER A 72 -13.49 -22.57 -15.25
C SER A 72 -14.40 -23.77 -14.99
N HIS A 73 -14.74 -24.07 -13.73
CA HIS A 73 -15.50 -25.28 -13.38
C HIS A 73 -16.56 -25.05 -12.31
N ARG A 74 -17.84 -25.29 -12.67
CA ARG A 74 -18.98 -25.18 -11.74
C ARG A 74 -18.85 -26.05 -10.48
N GLY A 75 -18.31 -27.26 -10.61
CA GLY A 75 -18.09 -28.17 -9.47
C GLY A 75 -17.04 -27.65 -8.48
N ILE A 76 -15.99 -27.00 -8.99
CA ILE A 76 -14.94 -26.36 -8.17
C ILE A 76 -15.51 -25.13 -7.47
N ARG A 77 -16.28 -24.31 -8.19
CA ARG A 77 -16.94 -23.11 -7.64
C ARG A 77 -17.69 -23.40 -6.36
N TYR A 78 -18.46 -24.49 -6.30
CA TYR A 78 -19.20 -24.88 -5.10
C TYR A 78 -18.31 -25.03 -3.84
N TYR A 79 -17.07 -25.48 -3.98
CA TYR A 79 -16.17 -25.69 -2.84
C TYR A 79 -15.45 -24.42 -2.37
N TRP A 80 -15.15 -23.51 -3.29
CA TRP A 80 -14.25 -22.38 -3.03
C TRP A 80 -14.95 -21.03 -3.00
N GLN A 81 -16.11 -20.87 -3.61
CA GLN A 81 -16.79 -19.58 -3.70
C GLN A 81 -17.10 -18.98 -2.34
N ASP A 82 -17.60 -19.77 -1.39
CA ASP A 82 -17.87 -19.27 -0.03
C ASP A 82 -16.58 -18.77 0.66
N ARG A 83 -15.45 -19.46 0.44
CA ARG A 83 -14.14 -19.09 1.01
C ARG A 83 -13.62 -17.80 0.40
N LEU A 84 -13.75 -17.63 -0.91
CA LEU A 84 -13.42 -16.38 -1.61
C LEU A 84 -14.32 -15.24 -1.15
N ASN A 85 -15.63 -15.46 -1.02
CA ASN A 85 -16.55 -14.45 -0.49
C ASN A 85 -16.24 -14.06 0.97
N ARG A 86 -15.76 -15.00 1.79
CA ARG A 86 -15.27 -14.72 3.14
C ARG A 86 -13.98 -13.91 3.13
N LEU A 87 -13.06 -14.20 2.21
CA LEU A 87 -11.86 -13.39 2.01
C LEU A 87 -12.23 -11.96 1.57
N ASP A 88 -13.12 -11.79 0.59
CA ASP A 88 -13.53 -10.48 0.09
C ASP A 88 -14.14 -9.62 1.22
N ARG A 89 -15.06 -10.18 1.99
CA ARG A 89 -15.61 -9.52 3.21
C ARG A 89 -14.56 -9.23 4.27
N ALA A 90 -13.47 -10.00 4.35
CA ALA A 90 -12.39 -9.75 5.28
C ALA A 90 -11.47 -8.63 4.80
N LYS A 91 -11.27 -8.46 3.48
CA LYS A 91 -10.53 -7.33 2.90
C LYS A 91 -11.23 -5.99 3.12
N GLU A 92 -12.56 -5.99 3.13
CA GLU A 92 -13.39 -4.81 3.44
C GLU A 92 -13.35 -4.41 4.93
N ARG A 93 -12.97 -5.34 5.81
CA ARG A 93 -12.93 -5.09 7.26
C ARG A 93 -11.55 -4.60 7.70
N THR A 94 -11.52 -3.50 8.43
CA THR A 94 -10.30 -3.00 9.07
C THR A 94 -9.97 -3.81 10.33
N LEU A 95 -9.42 -5.01 10.14
CA LEU A 95 -8.85 -5.78 11.26
C LEU A 95 -7.48 -5.23 11.66
N PRO A 96 -7.16 -5.19 12.97
CA PRO A 96 -5.81 -4.85 13.42
C PRO A 96 -4.76 -5.84 12.88
N LEU A 97 -3.60 -5.32 12.45
CA LEU A 97 -2.52 -6.15 11.90
C LEU A 97 -2.03 -7.20 12.90
N SER A 98 -1.99 -6.89 14.19
CA SER A 98 -1.64 -7.84 15.25
C SER A 98 -2.56 -9.07 15.28
N LYS A 99 -3.86 -8.87 15.08
CA LYS A 99 -4.84 -9.97 15.00
C LYS A 99 -4.65 -10.81 13.74
N LEU A 100 -4.41 -10.16 12.59
CA LEU A 100 -4.12 -10.87 11.35
C LEU A 100 -2.85 -11.71 11.45
N THR A 101 -1.79 -11.17 12.06
CA THR A 101 -0.55 -11.91 12.32
C THR A 101 -0.77 -13.10 13.25
N ALA A 102 -1.55 -12.94 14.33
CA ALA A 102 -1.91 -14.05 15.21
C ALA A 102 -2.68 -15.16 14.47
N ASN A 103 -3.61 -14.77 13.60
CA ASN A 103 -4.39 -15.71 12.78
C ASN A 103 -3.55 -16.47 11.75
N LEU A 104 -2.27 -16.11 11.52
CA LEU A 104 -1.36 -16.94 10.73
C LEU A 104 -1.07 -18.29 11.39
N GLN A 105 -1.28 -18.41 12.70
CA GLN A 105 -1.10 -19.64 13.48
C GLN A 105 -2.43 -20.33 13.85
N ASP A 106 -3.57 -19.89 13.30
CA ASP A 106 -4.86 -20.49 13.60
C ASP A 106 -4.89 -21.98 13.19
N ASP A 107 -5.59 -22.83 13.94
CA ASP A 107 -5.74 -24.26 13.62
C ASP A 107 -6.48 -24.49 12.30
N HIS A 108 -7.41 -23.60 11.94
CA HIS A 108 -8.21 -23.70 10.73
C HIS A 108 -7.48 -23.08 9.55
N TRP A 109 -7.29 -23.89 8.50
CA TRP A 109 -6.66 -23.44 7.26
C TRP A 109 -7.28 -22.18 6.67
N LEU A 110 -8.61 -22.08 6.74
CA LEU A 110 -9.34 -20.96 6.15
C LEU A 110 -9.03 -19.64 6.85
N GLU A 111 -8.87 -19.65 8.17
CA GLU A 111 -8.49 -18.45 8.92
C GLU A 111 -7.06 -18.04 8.57
N ARG A 112 -6.12 -19.00 8.48
CA ARG A 112 -4.75 -18.74 8.00
C ARG A 112 -4.74 -18.24 6.56
N PHE A 113 -5.60 -18.78 5.68
CA PHE A 113 -5.73 -18.34 4.30
C PHE A 113 -6.22 -16.90 4.23
N ILE A 114 -7.27 -16.56 4.97
CA ILE A 114 -7.81 -15.19 5.05
C ILE A 114 -6.75 -14.24 5.59
N ALA A 115 -6.11 -14.57 6.72
CA ALA A 115 -5.08 -13.74 7.33
C ALA A 115 -3.95 -13.40 6.36
N ARG A 116 -3.39 -14.41 5.67
CA ARG A 116 -2.33 -14.23 4.67
C ARG A 116 -2.73 -13.27 3.54
N HIS A 117 -3.92 -13.45 2.99
CA HIS A 117 -4.37 -12.65 1.84
C HIS A 117 -4.84 -11.25 2.24
N VAL A 118 -5.35 -11.07 3.45
CA VAL A 118 -5.63 -9.73 3.98
C VAL A 118 -4.31 -9.01 4.28
N LEU A 119 -3.29 -9.66 4.86
CA LEU A 119 -1.96 -9.06 5.03
C LEU A 119 -1.32 -8.67 3.69
N LEU A 120 -1.42 -9.55 2.68
CA LEU A 120 -1.01 -9.22 1.31
C LEU A 120 -1.74 -7.96 0.80
N TYR A 121 -3.08 -7.94 0.93
CA TYR A 121 -3.91 -6.81 0.48
C TYR A 121 -3.57 -5.50 1.21
N ARG A 122 -3.20 -5.55 2.49
CA ARG A 122 -2.74 -4.38 3.25
C ARG A 122 -1.38 -3.85 2.77
N GLY A 123 -0.62 -4.67 2.05
CA GLY A 123 0.63 -4.26 1.41
C GLY A 123 1.66 -3.77 2.41
N GLY A 124 2.25 -2.59 2.17
CA GLY A 124 3.36 -2.06 2.94
C GLY A 124 3.09 -1.85 4.44
N GLU A 125 1.84 -1.59 4.85
CA GLU A 125 1.47 -1.55 6.27
C GLU A 125 1.78 -2.88 6.99
N ALA A 126 1.51 -4.01 6.33
CA ALA A 126 1.76 -5.33 6.89
C ALA A 126 3.25 -5.66 6.95
N VAL A 127 4.06 -5.10 6.04
CA VAL A 127 5.49 -5.42 5.92
C VAL A 127 6.26 -5.10 7.21
N VAL A 128 5.96 -3.99 7.88
CA VAL A 128 6.61 -3.61 9.15
C VAL A 128 6.38 -4.66 10.24
N HIS A 129 5.14 -5.15 10.36
CA HIS A 129 4.78 -6.19 11.33
C HIS A 129 5.37 -7.55 10.96
N LEU A 130 5.32 -7.90 9.67
CA LEU A 130 5.86 -9.16 9.17
C LEU A 130 7.39 -9.22 9.33
N ARG A 131 8.11 -8.09 9.21
CA ARG A 131 9.55 -8.06 9.46
C ARG A 131 9.88 -8.44 10.90
N GLY A 132 9.09 -7.96 11.86
CA GLY A 132 9.23 -8.37 13.26
C GLY A 132 9.12 -9.89 13.40
N LEU A 133 8.09 -10.49 12.80
CA LEU A 133 7.89 -11.94 12.82
C LEU A 133 9.00 -12.71 12.07
N ALA A 134 9.53 -12.16 10.97
CA ALA A 134 10.63 -12.74 10.22
C ALA A 134 11.93 -12.78 11.04
N LEU A 135 12.15 -11.80 11.92
CA LEU A 135 13.36 -11.70 12.74
C LEU A 135 13.28 -12.49 14.05
N THR A 136 12.10 -12.53 14.69
CA THR A 136 11.96 -13.06 16.06
C THR A 136 11.06 -14.28 16.18
N GLY A 137 10.35 -14.65 15.11
CA GLY A 137 9.46 -15.81 15.10
C GLY A 137 10.20 -17.14 15.15
N SER A 138 9.47 -18.21 15.43
CA SER A 138 9.98 -19.57 15.25
C SER A 138 10.38 -19.81 13.78
N PRO A 139 11.26 -20.78 13.45
CA PRO A 139 11.69 -20.98 12.06
C PRO A 139 10.55 -21.12 11.04
N PRO A 140 9.43 -21.83 11.32
CA PRO A 140 8.28 -21.88 10.41
C PRO A 140 7.55 -20.53 10.26
N GLU A 141 7.42 -19.76 11.34
CA GLU A 141 6.82 -18.43 11.33
C GLU A 141 7.66 -17.43 10.55
N ALA A 142 8.97 -17.45 10.78
CA ALA A 142 9.93 -16.61 10.09
C ALA A 142 9.90 -16.88 8.58
N ALA A 143 9.95 -18.15 8.17
CA ALA A 143 9.84 -18.54 6.76
C ALA A 143 8.51 -18.11 6.12
N LEU A 144 7.40 -18.20 6.85
CA LEU A 144 6.10 -17.73 6.37
C LEU A 144 6.05 -16.21 6.23
N ALA A 145 6.59 -15.48 7.21
CA ALA A 145 6.65 -14.02 7.19
C ALA A 145 7.53 -13.51 6.04
N THR A 146 8.71 -14.10 5.86
CA THR A 146 9.60 -13.83 4.71
C THR A 146 8.87 -14.06 3.39
N TRP A 147 8.20 -15.20 3.21
CA TRP A 147 7.42 -15.45 2.00
C TRP A 147 6.28 -14.43 1.77
N LEU A 148 5.62 -13.96 2.83
CA LEU A 148 4.60 -12.91 2.73
C LEU A 148 5.20 -11.56 2.34
N ILE A 149 6.35 -11.19 2.91
CA ILE A 149 7.06 -9.94 2.54
C ILE A 149 7.45 -9.97 1.05
N LEU A 150 8.00 -11.09 0.58
CA LEU A 150 8.32 -11.27 -0.84
C LEU A 150 7.05 -11.20 -1.72
N SER A 151 5.95 -11.80 -1.27
CA SER A 151 4.67 -11.74 -2.00
C SER A 151 4.12 -10.32 -2.07
N ILE A 152 4.25 -9.52 -1.00
CA ILE A 152 3.85 -8.10 -0.98
C ILE A 152 4.77 -7.28 -1.88
N GLY A 153 6.08 -7.52 -1.84
CA GLY A 153 7.04 -6.86 -2.73
C GLY A 153 6.68 -7.06 -4.19
N GLU A 154 6.39 -8.31 -4.58
CA GLU A 154 6.01 -8.62 -5.95
C GLU A 154 4.66 -8.01 -6.35
N GLU A 155 3.62 -8.16 -5.52
CA GLU A 155 2.28 -7.60 -5.81
C GLU A 155 2.33 -6.08 -5.96
N THR A 156 2.96 -5.39 -5.02
CA THR A 156 3.01 -3.93 -5.03
C THR A 156 3.88 -3.41 -6.17
N ARG A 157 4.94 -4.14 -6.54
CA ARG A 157 5.75 -3.83 -7.73
C ARG A 157 4.94 -3.94 -9.01
N GLU A 158 4.20 -5.03 -9.22
CA GLU A 158 3.36 -5.20 -10.40
C GLU A 158 2.28 -4.11 -10.51
N ARG A 159 1.68 -3.72 -9.38
CA ARG A 159 0.56 -2.77 -9.38
C ARG A 159 0.96 -1.30 -9.39
N LEU A 160 2.06 -0.94 -8.73
CA LEU A 160 2.37 0.46 -8.43
C LEU A 160 3.67 0.95 -9.08
N ALA A 161 4.60 0.07 -9.48
CA ALA A 161 5.95 0.52 -9.85
C ALA A 161 5.97 1.47 -11.06
N ASN A 162 5.14 1.21 -12.07
CA ASN A 162 5.12 2.00 -13.30
C ASN A 162 4.60 3.42 -13.10
N ASP A 163 3.71 3.61 -12.12
CA ASP A 163 3.01 4.88 -11.89
C ASP A 163 3.41 5.51 -10.54
N ALA A 164 4.40 4.97 -9.82
CA ALA A 164 4.69 5.36 -8.44
C ALA A 164 4.90 6.87 -8.26
N GLU A 165 5.62 7.50 -9.19
CA GLU A 165 5.88 8.95 -9.19
C GLU A 165 4.64 9.80 -9.48
N GLN A 166 3.59 9.21 -10.04
CA GLN A 166 2.32 9.86 -10.38
C GLN A 166 1.21 9.49 -9.39
N LEU A 167 1.51 8.77 -8.31
CA LEU A 167 0.52 8.29 -7.35
C LEU A 167 0.72 8.96 -5.99
N LEU A 168 -0.35 9.59 -5.50
CA LEU A 168 -0.45 10.18 -4.16
C LEU A 168 -1.25 9.30 -3.23
N CYS A 169 -0.74 9.07 -2.02
CA CYS A 169 -1.49 8.46 -0.95
C CYS A 169 -2.75 9.29 -0.67
N SER A 170 -3.92 8.64 -0.62
CA SER A 170 -5.20 9.32 -0.44
C SER A 170 -5.34 9.95 0.96
N ASP A 171 -4.65 9.39 1.97
CA ASP A 171 -4.72 9.89 3.34
C ASP A 171 -3.60 10.90 3.66
N CYS A 172 -2.39 10.67 3.14
CA CYS A 172 -1.21 11.46 3.50
C CYS A 172 -0.84 12.53 2.47
N PHE A 173 -1.33 12.42 1.23
CA PHE A 173 -0.91 13.26 0.10
C PHE A 173 0.61 13.25 -0.11
N VAL A 174 1.23 12.10 0.19
CA VAL A 174 2.64 11.81 -0.05
C VAL A 174 2.73 10.76 -1.17
N HIS A 175 3.73 10.88 -2.03
CA HIS A 175 3.92 10.01 -3.18
C HIS A 175 4.12 8.56 -2.75
N CYS A 176 3.68 7.67 -3.63
CA CYS A 176 4.12 6.30 -3.65
C CYS A 176 5.63 6.24 -3.98
N HIS A 177 6.37 5.36 -3.32
CA HIS A 177 7.80 5.23 -3.52
C HIS A 177 8.26 3.78 -3.29
N PRO A 178 9.36 3.34 -3.95
CA PRO A 178 10.02 2.10 -3.58
C PRO A 178 10.60 2.20 -2.16
N LEU A 179 10.16 1.31 -1.29
CA LEU A 179 10.63 1.15 0.08
C LEU A 179 11.45 -0.14 0.16
N LYS A 180 12.61 -0.06 0.81
CA LYS A 180 13.51 -1.21 0.97
C LYS A 180 13.47 -1.73 2.38
N ILE A 181 13.42 -3.05 2.52
CA ILE A 181 13.44 -3.71 3.81
C ILE A 181 14.43 -4.87 3.77
N ASP A 182 15.27 -4.94 4.81
CA ASP A 182 16.18 -6.06 5.00
C ASP A 182 15.43 -7.24 5.59
N VAL A 183 15.50 -8.38 4.90
CA VAL A 183 14.83 -9.63 5.22
C VAL A 183 15.89 -10.72 5.40
N PRO A 184 15.88 -11.47 6.53
CA PRO A 184 16.85 -12.52 6.77
C PRO A 184 16.93 -13.52 5.62
N GLU A 185 18.16 -13.93 5.26
CA GLU A 185 18.48 -14.89 4.19
C GLU A 185 18.18 -14.43 2.76
N GLU A 186 17.22 -13.51 2.57
CA GLU A 186 16.81 -12.97 1.26
C GLU A 186 17.49 -11.62 0.92
N GLY A 187 17.98 -10.89 1.93
CA GLY A 187 18.60 -9.58 1.77
C GLY A 187 17.56 -8.46 1.58
N LEU A 188 17.90 -7.47 0.74
CA LEU A 188 17.04 -6.29 0.53
C LEU A 188 15.87 -6.61 -0.40
N VAL A 189 14.66 -6.60 0.15
CA VAL A 189 13.41 -6.69 -0.61
C VAL A 189 12.86 -5.28 -0.84
N THR A 190 12.40 -5.01 -2.06
CA THR A 190 11.73 -3.74 -2.41
C THR A 190 10.22 -3.98 -2.50
N TYR A 191 9.44 -3.08 -1.90
CA TYR A 191 7.99 -3.01 -2.06
C TYR A 191 7.59 -1.56 -2.33
N TYR A 192 6.38 -1.33 -2.84
CA TYR A 192 5.91 0.03 -3.16
C TYR A 192 4.78 0.44 -2.21
N GLY A 193 4.86 1.65 -1.66
CA GLY A 193 3.88 2.20 -0.74
C GLY A 193 4.08 3.70 -0.50
N CYS A 194 3.16 4.31 0.26
CA CYS A 194 3.29 5.68 0.71
C CYS A 194 4.57 5.86 1.55
N ARG A 195 5.41 6.88 1.26
CA ARG A 195 6.62 7.13 2.07
C ARG A 195 6.36 7.41 3.55
N ALA A 196 5.21 8.02 3.86
CA ALA A 196 4.88 8.44 5.22
C ALA A 196 4.19 7.36 6.05
N CYS A 197 3.16 6.71 5.50
CA CYS A 197 2.34 5.73 6.24
C CYS A 197 2.49 4.29 5.77
N HIS A 198 3.34 4.03 4.77
CA HIS A 198 3.60 2.71 4.19
C HIS A 198 2.38 2.00 3.55
N GLN A 199 1.17 2.56 3.58
CA GLN A 199 0.01 1.97 2.92
C GLN A 199 0.25 1.81 1.42
N SER A 200 -0.24 0.71 0.86
CA SER A 200 -0.10 0.39 -0.56
C SER A 200 -1.45 0.22 -1.26
N ILE A 201 -2.57 0.59 -0.63
CA ILE A 201 -3.93 0.28 -1.09
C ILE A 201 -4.53 1.42 -1.90
N THR A 202 -4.64 2.59 -1.29
CA THR A 202 -5.45 3.71 -1.79
C THR A 202 -4.58 4.85 -2.27
N PHE A 203 -4.44 4.95 -3.59
CA PHE A 203 -3.76 6.04 -4.26
C PHE A 203 -4.70 6.77 -5.21
N GLN A 204 -4.42 8.04 -5.41
CA GLN A 204 -5.01 8.85 -6.46
C GLN A 204 -3.90 9.40 -7.36
N PRO A 205 -4.18 9.66 -8.65
CA PRO A 205 -3.22 10.32 -9.52
C PRO A 205 -2.79 11.68 -8.97
N TRP A 206 -1.54 12.05 -9.21
CA TRP A 206 -1.07 13.40 -9.01
C TRP A 206 -1.83 14.34 -9.96
N PRO A 207 -2.44 15.43 -9.46
CA PRO A 207 -3.21 16.36 -10.30
C PRO A 207 -2.27 17.23 -11.15
N ASP A 208 -2.64 17.61 -12.39
CA ASP A 208 -1.73 18.36 -13.27
C ASP A 208 -1.42 19.76 -12.69
N GLY A 209 -2.40 20.39 -12.05
CA GLY A 209 -2.25 21.64 -11.30
C GLY A 209 -1.51 21.49 -9.95
N GLY A 210 -1.23 20.26 -9.52
CA GLY A 210 -0.41 19.94 -8.35
C GLY A 210 -1.09 19.99 -6.99
N VAL A 211 -0.28 19.85 -5.95
CA VAL A 211 -0.71 19.86 -4.55
C VAL A 211 -0.25 21.15 -3.89
N VAL A 212 -1.20 21.91 -3.35
CA VAL A 212 -0.98 23.21 -2.70
C VAL A 212 -1.14 23.07 -1.20
N ALA A 213 -0.09 23.35 -0.43
CA ALA A 213 -0.21 23.53 1.01
C ALA A 213 -0.88 24.87 1.31
N VAL A 214 -2.03 24.85 1.96
CA VAL A 214 -2.82 26.05 2.29
C VAL A 214 -2.74 26.31 3.79
N LEU A 215 -2.50 27.56 4.18
CA LEU A 215 -2.60 28.05 5.54
C LEU A 215 -3.79 29.02 5.60
N ASP A 216 -4.95 28.49 6.01
CA ASP A 216 -6.19 29.24 6.15
C ASP A 216 -7.00 28.75 7.36
N GLN A 217 -7.21 29.63 8.34
CA GLN A 217 -8.00 29.34 9.55
C GLN A 217 -9.51 29.20 9.28
N LYS A 218 -10.02 29.75 8.17
CA LYS A 218 -11.47 29.79 7.90
C LYS A 218 -11.97 28.64 7.05
N ILE A 219 -11.09 27.85 6.43
CA ILE A 219 -11.49 26.72 5.56
C ILE A 219 -11.55 25.43 6.38
N PRO A 220 -12.75 24.87 6.66
CA PRO A 220 -12.90 23.74 7.56
C PRO A 220 -12.50 22.36 7.01
N PRO A 221 -12.55 22.04 5.69
CA PRO A 221 -12.00 20.76 5.25
C PRO A 221 -10.46 20.83 5.26
N ASP A 222 -9.86 19.74 5.74
CA ASP A 222 -8.43 19.48 5.64
C ASP A 222 -7.96 19.39 4.19
N VAL A 223 -8.85 19.04 3.25
CA VAL A 223 -8.54 18.87 1.83
C VAL A 223 -9.67 19.39 0.94
N VAL A 224 -9.32 20.20 -0.07
CA VAL A 224 -10.24 20.65 -1.12
C VAL A 224 -9.65 20.33 -2.49
N GLN A 225 -10.36 19.57 -3.30
CA GLN A 225 -9.99 19.33 -4.70
C GLN A 225 -10.76 20.30 -5.60
N ALA A 226 -10.04 21.17 -6.31
CA ALA A 226 -10.64 22.16 -7.20
C ALA A 226 -9.66 22.56 -8.31
N ASN A 227 -10.18 22.83 -9.52
CA ASN A 227 -9.40 23.31 -10.67
C ASN A 227 -8.15 22.46 -10.97
N ASP A 228 -8.30 21.14 -10.87
CA ASP A 228 -7.19 20.20 -11.06
C ASP A 228 -6.02 20.46 -10.07
N GLN A 229 -6.36 20.86 -8.85
CA GLN A 229 -5.43 20.96 -7.74
C GLN A 229 -5.99 20.24 -6.53
N ILE A 230 -5.10 19.71 -5.71
CA ILE A 230 -5.43 19.28 -4.35
C ILE A 230 -4.88 20.32 -3.40
N ARG A 231 -5.76 20.97 -2.65
CA ARG A 231 -5.41 22.00 -1.67
C ARG A 231 -5.50 21.38 -0.28
N VAL A 232 -4.37 21.25 0.40
CA VAL A 232 -4.26 20.62 1.72
C VAL A 232 -4.10 21.70 2.77
N ASN A 233 -5.08 21.86 3.66
CA ASN A 233 -5.02 22.83 4.75
C ASN A 233 -4.07 22.31 5.85
N TRP A 234 -2.85 22.84 5.87
CA TRP A 234 -1.83 22.42 6.82
C TRP A 234 -2.19 22.78 8.28
N ILE A 235 -2.94 23.86 8.51
CA ILE A 235 -3.36 24.27 9.87
C ILE A 235 -4.23 23.19 10.52
N VAL A 236 -5.07 22.52 9.72
CA VAL A 236 -5.92 21.42 10.18
C VAL A 236 -5.13 20.11 10.23
N MET A 237 -4.38 19.80 9.17
CA MET A 237 -3.70 18.50 9.01
C MET A 237 -2.48 18.34 9.93
N ARG A 238 -1.75 19.44 10.24
CA ARG A 238 -0.55 19.52 11.10
C ARG A 238 0.56 18.51 10.78
N ARG A 239 0.65 18.05 9.53
CA ARG A 239 1.71 17.19 9.00
C ARG A 239 2.08 17.64 7.59
N LEU A 240 3.35 17.47 7.21
CA LEU A 240 3.79 17.76 5.85
C LEU A 240 3.31 16.69 4.89
N CYS A 241 2.77 17.12 3.76
CA CYS A 241 2.50 16.30 2.58
C CYS A 241 3.54 16.60 1.49
N ASP A 242 3.41 15.98 0.32
CA ASP A 242 4.15 16.41 -0.86
C ASP A 242 3.36 17.49 -1.60
N PHE A 243 3.80 18.74 -1.45
CA PHE A 243 3.25 19.89 -2.17
C PHE A 243 4.27 20.44 -3.16
N ASN A 244 3.80 21.21 -4.14
CA ASN A 244 4.64 21.96 -5.08
C ASN A 244 4.38 23.48 -5.01
N GLN A 245 3.43 23.91 -4.17
CA GLN A 245 3.09 25.29 -3.97
C GLN A 245 2.61 25.53 -2.52
N VAL A 246 2.79 26.75 -2.03
CA VAL A 246 2.25 27.20 -0.74
C VAL A 246 1.33 28.40 -0.96
N GLU A 247 0.19 28.43 -0.27
CA GLU A 247 -0.71 29.58 -0.20
C GLU A 247 -1.04 29.93 1.25
N ILE A 248 -0.78 31.19 1.63
CA ILE A 248 -1.08 31.73 2.94
C ILE A 248 -2.21 32.73 2.78
N ILE A 249 -3.41 32.35 3.23
CA ILE A 249 -4.64 33.11 2.98
C ILE A 249 -5.03 33.87 4.25
N GLN A 250 -5.21 33.14 5.35
CA GLN A 250 -5.54 33.71 6.66
C GLN A 250 -4.88 32.84 7.73
N ALA A 251 -3.66 33.22 8.11
CA ALA A 251 -2.88 32.54 9.12
C ALA A 251 -2.17 33.58 10.00
N THR A 252 -1.92 33.23 11.25
CA THR A 252 -1.12 34.08 12.15
C THR A 252 0.38 33.91 11.86
N ASP A 253 1.20 34.88 12.25
CA ASP A 253 2.66 34.76 12.21
C ASP A 253 3.14 33.46 12.86
N GLU A 254 2.57 33.11 14.03
CA GLU A 254 2.91 31.89 14.75
C GLU A 254 2.61 30.62 13.94
N GLU A 255 1.49 30.54 13.23
CA GLU A 255 1.16 29.38 12.40
C GLU A 255 2.09 29.24 11.21
N VAL A 256 2.40 30.37 10.56
CA VAL A 256 3.35 30.40 9.45
C VAL A 256 4.75 30.01 9.92
N GLU A 257 5.19 30.50 11.07
CA GLU A 257 6.48 30.14 11.67
C GLU A 257 6.53 28.66 12.02
N ARG A 258 5.49 28.10 12.66
CA ARG A 258 5.43 26.65 12.93
C ARG A 258 5.50 25.82 11.66
N PHE A 259 4.82 26.24 10.59
CA PHE A 259 4.90 25.58 9.29
C PHE A 259 6.32 25.64 8.71
N ALA A 260 6.92 26.83 8.67
CA ALA A 260 8.27 27.03 8.17
C ALA A 260 9.31 26.24 8.98
N VAL A 261 9.18 26.17 10.31
CA VAL A 261 10.03 25.33 11.17
C VAL A 261 9.85 23.86 10.86
N GLN A 262 8.63 23.38 10.61
CA GLN A 262 8.42 21.99 10.21
C GLN A 262 9.06 21.68 8.85
N VAL A 263 8.94 22.59 7.88
CA VAL A 263 9.58 22.49 6.56
C VAL A 263 11.11 22.52 6.69
N GLY A 264 11.67 23.40 7.53
CA GLY A 264 13.11 23.50 7.76
C GLY A 264 13.71 22.31 8.51
N ASN A 265 12.90 21.61 9.32
CA ASN A 265 13.28 20.39 10.04
C ASN A 265 12.90 19.10 9.28
N ASP A 266 12.44 19.21 8.04
CA ASP A 266 12.11 18.05 7.24
C ASP A 266 13.37 17.24 6.90
N THR A 267 13.34 15.95 7.16
CA THR A 267 14.47 15.04 6.94
C THR A 267 14.46 14.42 5.54
N GLU A 268 13.37 14.60 4.78
CA GLU A 268 13.22 14.03 3.45
C GLU A 268 14.01 14.83 2.41
N GLU A 269 15.18 14.32 2.04
CA GLU A 269 16.12 14.95 1.08
C GLU A 269 15.43 15.39 -0.22
N TRP A 270 14.56 14.54 -0.76
CA TRP A 270 13.81 14.83 -1.99
C TRP A 270 12.89 16.07 -1.88
N ARG A 271 12.30 16.33 -0.71
CA ARG A 271 11.48 17.53 -0.51
C ARG A 271 12.34 18.76 -0.29
N ASN A 272 13.41 18.61 0.48
CA ASN A 272 14.32 19.71 0.85
C ASN A 272 14.88 20.43 -0.37
N GLU A 273 15.30 19.69 -1.40
CA GLU A 273 15.80 20.27 -2.65
C GLU A 273 14.75 21.07 -3.44
N ARG A 274 13.46 20.79 -3.20
CA ARG A 274 12.34 21.40 -3.91
C ARG A 274 11.83 22.65 -3.20
N TYR A 275 11.87 22.72 -1.86
CA TYR A 275 11.32 23.85 -1.10
C TYR A 275 11.89 25.20 -1.55
N ALA A 276 13.22 25.28 -1.73
CA ALA A 276 13.90 26.48 -2.22
C ALA A 276 13.53 26.88 -3.67
N LYS A 277 12.78 26.04 -4.40
CA LYS A 277 12.27 26.32 -5.76
C LYS A 277 10.77 26.57 -5.79
N MET A 278 10.07 26.34 -4.68
CA MET A 278 8.61 26.47 -4.62
C MET A 278 8.16 27.93 -4.61
N ILE A 279 6.95 28.13 -5.11
CA ILE A 279 6.25 29.41 -5.05
C ILE A 279 5.39 29.43 -3.80
N CYS A 280 5.56 30.48 -2.98
CA CYS A 280 4.70 30.81 -1.86
C CYS A 280 3.89 32.07 -2.22
N ARG A 281 2.57 31.99 -2.15
CA ARG A 281 1.67 33.13 -2.37
C ARG A 281 1.02 33.53 -1.05
N VAL A 282 1.12 34.81 -0.69
CA VAL A 282 0.52 35.39 0.50
C VAL A 282 -0.62 36.30 0.05
N SER A 283 -1.82 36.08 0.56
CA SER A 283 -2.98 36.95 0.29
C SER A 283 -2.72 38.39 0.75
N SER A 284 -3.23 39.37 0.01
CA SER A 284 -3.19 40.80 0.32
C SER A 284 -3.76 41.09 1.70
N ASP A 285 -4.79 40.32 2.06
CA ASP A 285 -5.56 40.45 3.29
C ASP A 285 -4.88 39.75 4.49
N CYS A 286 -3.82 38.99 4.23
CA CYS A 286 -3.01 38.36 5.27
C CYS A 286 -1.93 39.35 5.76
N HIS A 287 -2.10 39.84 6.98
CA HIS A 287 -1.17 40.78 7.61
C HIS A 287 -0.07 40.03 8.37
N LEU A 288 0.92 39.52 7.64
CA LEU A 288 2.13 38.94 8.24
C LEU A 288 3.15 40.03 8.57
N SER A 289 3.87 39.83 9.67
CA SER A 289 5.00 40.67 10.07
C SER A 289 6.15 40.60 9.05
N PRO A 290 7.01 41.64 8.99
CA PRO A 290 8.21 41.59 8.16
C PRO A 290 9.16 40.44 8.52
N GLY A 291 9.17 40.01 9.79
CA GLY A 291 9.97 38.88 10.25
C GLY A 291 9.51 37.57 9.62
N THR A 292 8.22 37.28 9.69
CA THR A 292 7.61 36.08 9.10
C THR A 292 7.72 36.08 7.58
N MET A 293 7.57 37.24 6.91
CA MET A 293 7.82 37.34 5.47
C MET A 293 9.27 36.98 5.09
N ARG A 294 10.26 37.33 5.93
CA ARG A 294 11.66 36.95 5.72
C ARG A 294 11.86 35.43 5.89
N ILE A 295 11.28 34.84 6.94
CA ILE A 295 11.31 33.39 7.16
C ILE A 295 10.76 32.65 5.94
N LEU A 296 9.65 33.10 5.36
CA LEU A 296 9.09 32.52 4.15
C LEU A 296 10.04 32.63 2.95
N ALA A 297 10.73 33.76 2.80
CA ALA A 297 11.68 33.97 1.70
C ALA A 297 12.97 33.15 1.87
N ASP A 298 13.37 32.88 3.11
CA ASP A 298 14.50 32.00 3.42
C ASP A 298 14.13 30.52 3.24
N THR A 299 12.87 30.16 3.51
CA THR A 299 12.34 28.78 3.40
C THR A 299 11.99 28.41 1.95
N PHE A 300 11.41 29.35 1.19
CA PHE A 300 10.89 29.13 -0.16
C PHE A 300 11.52 30.06 -1.19
N GLY A 301 11.66 29.61 -2.42
CA GLY A 301 12.39 30.37 -3.45
C GLY A 301 11.75 31.69 -3.84
N LYS A 302 10.43 31.71 -4.05
CA LYS A 302 9.71 32.90 -4.53
C LYS A 302 8.48 33.15 -3.67
N VAL A 303 8.46 34.28 -2.96
CA VAL A 303 7.33 34.73 -2.15
C VAL A 303 6.65 35.92 -2.82
N TYR A 304 5.36 35.79 -3.14
CA TYR A 304 4.56 36.84 -3.75
C TYR A 304 3.43 37.26 -2.83
N LYS A 305 3.18 38.57 -2.73
CA LYS A 305 1.94 39.09 -2.15
C LYS A 305 0.93 39.31 -3.28
N LYS A 306 -0.23 38.67 -3.20
CA LYS A 306 -1.27 38.72 -4.22
C LYS A 306 -2.47 39.51 -3.73
#